data_AF-A0A7J7JCJ7-F1
#
_entry.id   AF-A0A7J7JCJ7-F1
#
_cell.length_a   1.000
_cell.length_b   1.000
_cell.length_c   1.000
_cell.angle_alpha   90.00
_cell.angle_beta   90.00
_cell.angle_gamma   90.00
#
_symmetry.space_group_name_H-M   'P 1'
#
loop_
_entity.id
_entity.type
_entity.pdbx_description
1 polymer ?
#
loop_
_entity_poly.entity_id
_entity_poly.type
_entity_poly.pdbx_seq_one_letter_code
_entity_poly.pdbx_strand_id
1 'polypeptide(L)'
;MTLLITPTIFTISVGAGTYYLAEEYKKRNTFAYFRKSTHATFPDVNLLTGIVAINASIFLLWQLANSGSAPRLATVLQRYMLSDVYGKSKVFSMLGSTYSHMSVLHIAANMYVLLSVARVTSDPYSFLHLYTTGGLVASLAGYFRAVLQPQYAGKSLGASGAILGLIGYTIAKFPEARFSVAFVDQIIPHSFSATTAFWCVVGFDTCGLLAGWRVFDHACHLGGIIYGYLTGSNK
;
A
#
# COMPACT_ATOMS: atom_id res chain seq x y z
N MET A 1 23.05 6.14 -6.12
CA MET A 1 22.96 4.93 -5.27
C MET A 1 22.93 5.23 -3.76
N THR A 2 23.75 6.14 -3.23
CA THR A 2 23.76 6.47 -1.78
C THR A 2 22.41 6.88 -1.19
N LEU A 3 21.57 7.58 -1.97
CA LEU A 3 20.22 7.98 -1.57
C LEU A 3 19.27 6.82 -1.25
N LEU A 4 19.56 5.62 -1.74
CA LEU A 4 18.71 4.43 -1.58
C LEU A 4 19.16 3.53 -0.44
N ILE A 5 20.39 3.64 0.05
CA ILE A 5 20.94 2.74 1.08
C ILE A 5 20.06 2.75 2.34
N THR A 6 19.77 3.93 2.89
CA THR A 6 18.96 4.05 4.12
C THR A 6 17.50 3.62 3.89
N PRO A 7 16.80 4.06 2.82
CA PRO A 7 15.49 3.51 2.46
C PRO A 7 15.47 1.98 2.33
N THR A 8 16.45 1.38 1.65
CA THR A 8 16.51 -0.08 1.46
C THR A 8 16.70 -0.81 2.78
N ILE A 9 17.66 -0.38 3.62
CA ILE A 9 17.88 -0.98 4.93
C ILE A 9 16.61 -0.87 5.77
N PHE A 10 15.99 0.31 5.81
CA PHE A 10 14.76 0.52 6.58
C PHE A 10 13.62 -0.39 6.12
N THR A 11 13.38 -0.50 4.81
CA THR A 11 12.36 -1.39 4.24
C THR A 11 12.63 -2.85 4.61
N ILE A 12 13.88 -3.31 4.50
CA ILE A 12 14.25 -4.69 4.87
C ILE A 12 14.06 -4.93 6.37
N SER A 13 14.52 -4.00 7.23
CA SER A 13 14.43 -4.14 8.68
C SER A 13 12.98 -4.14 9.17
N VAL A 14 12.16 -3.19 8.71
CA VAL A 14 10.73 -3.16 9.06
C VAL A 14 10.02 -4.38 8.48
N GLY A 15 10.33 -4.78 7.25
CA GLY A 15 9.75 -5.95 6.61
C GLY A 15 10.06 -7.25 7.34
N ALA A 16 11.31 -7.45 7.76
CA ALA A 16 11.72 -8.60 8.57
C ALA A 16 11.03 -8.60 9.95
N GLY A 17 10.93 -7.43 10.59
CA GLY A 17 10.25 -7.28 11.87
C GLY A 17 8.76 -7.61 11.80
N THR A 18 8.03 -7.06 10.82
CA THR A 18 6.60 -7.34 10.66
C THR A 18 6.34 -8.80 10.24
N TYR A 19 7.22 -9.37 9.41
CA TYR A 19 7.16 -10.79 9.05
C TYR A 19 7.36 -11.69 10.28
N TYR A 20 8.38 -11.43 11.07
CA TYR A 20 8.65 -12.18 12.30
C TYR A 20 7.46 -12.15 13.26
N LEU A 21 6.84 -10.98 13.46
CA LEU A 21 5.64 -10.85 14.29
C LEU A 21 4.46 -11.67 13.76
N ALA A 22 4.25 -11.69 12.44
CA ALA A 22 3.23 -12.50 11.81
C ALA A 22 3.46 -14.01 12.03
N GLU A 23 4.69 -14.47 11.81
CA GLU A 23 5.04 -15.88 12.01
C GLU A 23 4.97 -16.31 13.48
N GLU A 24 5.44 -15.47 14.39
CA GLU A 24 5.36 -15.73 15.83
C GLU A 24 3.91 -15.78 16.31
N TYR A 25 3.04 -14.91 15.79
CA TYR A 25 1.61 -14.93 16.07
C TYR A 25 0.97 -16.25 15.60
N LYS A 26 1.28 -16.72 14.38
CA LYS A 26 0.78 -17.99 13.86
C LYS A 26 1.23 -19.17 14.72
N LYS A 27 2.51 -19.23 15.08
CA LYS A 27 3.08 -20.29 15.94
C LYS A 27 2.38 -20.36 17.30
N ARG A 28 2.23 -19.23 17.99
CA ARG A 28 1.59 -19.17 19.31
C ARG A 28 0.11 -19.52 19.27
N ASN A 29 -0.55 -19.25 18.16
CA ASN A 29 -1.99 -19.44 17.99
C ASN A 29 -2.34 -20.63 17.11
N THR A 30 -1.43 -21.60 16.91
CA THR A 30 -1.58 -22.69 15.92
C THR A 30 -2.97 -23.36 15.96
N PHE A 31 -3.46 -23.79 17.13
CA PHE A 31 -4.80 -24.39 17.24
C PHE A 31 -5.95 -23.42 16.93
N ALA A 32 -5.86 -22.17 17.38
CA ALA A 32 -6.85 -21.13 17.09
C ALA A 32 -6.79 -20.68 15.61
N TYR A 33 -5.61 -20.71 15.01
CA TYR A 33 -5.34 -20.42 13.61
C TYR A 33 -5.96 -21.49 12.72
N PHE A 34 -5.75 -22.78 13.02
CA PHE A 34 -6.43 -23.88 12.32
C PHE A 34 -7.96 -23.78 12.46
N ARG A 35 -8.49 -23.44 13.65
CA ARG A 35 -9.93 -23.23 13.87
C ARG A 35 -10.48 -22.00 13.14
N LYS A 36 -9.70 -20.91 13.02
CA LYS A 36 -10.06 -19.73 12.21
C LYS A 36 -9.96 -20.02 10.70
N SER A 37 -9.09 -20.93 10.29
CA SER A 37 -8.97 -21.32 8.88
C SER A 37 -10.20 -22.09 8.39
N THR A 38 -10.97 -22.73 9.28
CA THR A 38 -12.21 -23.45 8.93
C THR A 38 -13.47 -22.58 8.98
N HIS A 39 -13.40 -21.40 9.60
CA HIS A 39 -14.46 -20.40 9.61
C HIS A 39 -13.87 -19.05 9.23
N ALA A 40 -14.12 -18.60 7.99
CA ALA A 40 -13.66 -17.31 7.45
C ALA A 40 -13.91 -16.16 8.45
N THR A 41 -12.94 -15.93 9.32
CA THR A 41 -13.05 -14.98 10.42
C THR A 41 -12.21 -13.79 10.04
N PHE A 42 -12.88 -12.65 10.11
CA PHE A 42 -12.39 -11.33 9.76
C PHE A 42 -10.97 -11.09 10.28
N PRO A 43 -10.14 -10.31 9.57
CA PRO A 43 -9.08 -9.56 10.24
C PRO A 43 -9.72 -8.86 11.43
N ASP A 44 -8.99 -8.72 12.53
CA ASP A 44 -9.50 -8.02 13.69
C ASP A 44 -10.07 -6.67 13.22
N VAL A 45 -11.41 -6.51 13.29
CA VAL A 45 -12.12 -5.36 12.73
C VAL A 45 -11.54 -4.04 13.26
N ASN A 46 -10.91 -4.13 14.43
CA ASN A 46 -10.17 -3.07 15.10
C ASN A 46 -8.94 -2.59 14.30
N LEU A 47 -8.16 -3.49 13.67
CA LEU A 47 -6.99 -3.11 12.89
C LEU A 47 -7.38 -2.33 11.63
N LEU A 48 -8.33 -2.87 10.86
CA LEU A 48 -8.81 -2.24 9.63
C LEU A 48 -9.45 -0.88 9.93
N THR A 49 -10.29 -0.82 10.96
CA THR A 49 -10.90 0.44 11.43
C THR A 49 -9.83 1.43 11.88
N GLY A 50 -8.78 0.96 12.56
CA GLY A 50 -7.63 1.77 12.94
C GLY A 50 -6.90 2.38 11.74
N ILE A 51 -6.63 1.59 10.70
CA ILE A 51 -5.98 2.07 9.47
C ILE A 51 -6.86 3.12 8.77
N VAL A 52 -8.16 2.87 8.65
CA VAL A 52 -9.10 3.82 8.06
C VAL A 52 -9.17 5.11 8.87
N ALA A 53 -9.22 5.01 10.20
CA ALA A 53 -9.24 6.15 11.11
C ALA A 53 -7.96 7.00 10.98
N ILE A 54 -6.78 6.37 10.95
CA ILE A 54 -5.50 7.06 10.75
C ILE A 54 -5.49 7.81 9.42
N ASN A 55 -5.91 7.15 8.32
CA ASN A 55 -5.99 7.79 7.00
C ASN A 55 -6.94 8.99 7.01
N ALA A 56 -8.12 8.85 7.62
CA ALA A 56 -9.09 9.94 7.74
C ALA A 56 -8.54 11.10 8.58
N SER A 57 -7.88 10.82 9.71
CA SER A 57 -7.25 11.85 10.54
C SER A 57 -6.16 12.60 9.79
N ILE A 58 -5.25 11.90 9.10
CA ILE A 58 -4.18 12.54 8.31
C ILE A 58 -4.76 13.36 7.15
N PHE A 59 -5.82 12.89 6.50
CA PHE A 59 -6.53 13.64 5.49
C PHE A 59 -7.12 14.96 6.04
N LEU A 60 -7.77 14.92 7.21
CA LEU A 60 -8.29 16.12 7.86
C LEU A 60 -7.17 17.10 8.26
N LEU A 61 -6.03 16.59 8.71
CA LEU A 61 -4.85 17.41 8.97
C LEU A 61 -4.32 18.09 7.71
N TRP A 62 -4.36 17.41 6.54
CA TRP A 62 -4.07 18.06 5.26
C TRP A 62 -5.06 19.15 4.91
N GLN A 63 -6.36 18.97 5.16
CA GLN A 63 -7.35 20.02 4.90
C GLN A 63 -7.09 21.26 5.77
N LEU A 64 -6.77 21.07 7.05
CA LEU A 64 -6.40 22.16 7.96
C LEU A 64 -5.06 22.83 7.58
N ALA A 65 -4.09 22.05 7.11
CA ALA A 65 -2.82 22.59 6.64
C ALA A 65 -3.02 23.43 5.36
N ASN A 66 -3.85 22.95 4.43
CA ASN A 66 -4.10 23.57 3.14
C ASN A 66 -5.02 24.79 3.20
N SER A 67 -5.79 24.97 4.27
CA SER A 67 -6.58 26.20 4.50
C SER A 67 -5.71 27.43 4.77
N GLY A 68 -4.40 27.25 4.95
CA GLY A 68 -3.46 28.31 5.35
C GLY A 68 -3.46 28.62 6.85
N SER A 69 -4.37 28.01 7.62
CA SER A 69 -4.54 28.27 9.05
C SER A 69 -3.43 27.67 9.92
N ALA A 70 -2.67 26.69 9.41
CA ALA A 70 -1.65 25.96 10.18
C ALA A 70 -0.35 25.71 9.38
N PRO A 71 0.48 26.75 9.11
CA PRO A 71 1.69 26.62 8.28
C PRO A 71 2.77 25.69 8.88
N ARG A 72 2.86 25.63 10.22
CA ARG A 72 3.75 24.69 10.91
C ARG A 72 3.29 23.24 10.68
N LEU A 73 1.98 22.98 10.71
CA LEU A 73 1.42 21.66 10.42
C LEU A 73 1.70 21.27 8.97
N ALA A 74 1.53 22.18 8.01
CA ALA A 74 1.86 21.94 6.61
C ALA A 74 3.33 21.49 6.43
N THR A 75 4.26 22.14 7.14
CA THR A 75 5.68 21.77 7.11
C THR A 75 5.92 20.37 7.67
N VAL A 76 5.23 20.00 8.76
CA VAL A 76 5.31 18.65 9.35
C VAL A 76 4.76 17.60 8.38
N LEU A 77 3.58 17.82 7.80
CA LEU A 77 2.95 16.89 6.86
C LEU A 77 3.79 16.73 5.59
N GLN A 78 4.34 17.82 5.04
CA GLN A 78 5.25 17.76 3.89
C GLN A 78 6.55 17.00 4.19
N ARG A 79 6.98 16.95 5.45
CA ARG A 79 8.22 16.26 5.86
C ARG A 79 8.01 14.78 6.14
N TYR A 80 6.87 14.38 6.70
CA TYR A 80 6.64 13.04 7.22
C TYR A 80 5.49 12.27 6.57
N MET A 81 4.57 12.94 5.87
CA MET A 81 3.40 12.31 5.25
C MET A 81 3.48 12.31 3.71
N LEU A 82 4.63 12.71 3.18
CA LEU A 82 4.86 12.90 1.77
C LEU A 82 6.23 12.32 1.41
N SER A 83 6.23 11.17 0.74
CA SER A 83 7.43 10.44 0.38
C SER A 83 8.25 11.24 -0.61
N ASP A 84 9.53 11.46 -0.28
CA ASP A 84 10.45 12.30 -1.03
C ASP A 84 11.87 11.76 -0.88
N VAL A 85 12.45 11.27 -1.99
CA VAL A 85 13.80 10.70 -2.02
C VAL A 85 14.88 11.72 -1.64
N TYR A 86 14.62 13.02 -1.85
CA TYR A 86 15.52 14.11 -1.48
C TYR A 86 15.18 14.71 -0.11
N GLY A 87 14.04 14.32 0.48
CA GLY A 87 13.60 14.78 1.78
C GLY A 87 14.56 14.44 2.93
N LYS A 88 14.50 15.23 4.00
CA LYS A 88 15.33 15.00 5.21
C LYS A 88 14.87 13.79 6.02
N SER A 89 13.60 13.38 5.89
CA SER A 89 12.98 12.31 6.68
C SER A 89 12.54 11.11 5.82
N LYS A 90 13.31 10.78 4.77
CA LYS A 90 12.96 9.79 3.73
C LYS A 90 12.26 8.53 4.26
N VAL A 91 12.88 7.85 5.23
CA VAL A 91 12.36 6.57 5.75
C VAL A 91 11.02 6.73 6.48
N PHE A 92 10.89 7.79 7.26
CA PHE A 92 9.63 8.09 7.96
C PHE A 92 8.57 8.58 6.99
N SER A 93 8.96 9.30 5.93
CA SER A 93 8.02 9.77 4.93
C SER A 93 7.50 8.67 4.02
N MET A 94 8.27 7.61 3.75
CA MET A 94 7.78 6.38 3.10
C MET A 94 6.68 5.70 3.93
N LEU A 95 6.87 5.61 5.25
CA LEU A 95 5.87 5.01 6.12
C LEU A 95 4.63 5.90 6.24
N GLY A 96 4.81 7.20 6.53
CA GLY A 96 3.70 8.12 6.70
C GLY A 96 2.91 8.36 5.41
N SER A 97 3.56 8.36 4.25
CA SER A 97 2.88 8.50 2.95
C SER A 97 1.88 7.38 2.68
N THR A 98 2.12 6.17 3.21
CA THR A 98 1.22 5.01 3.10
C THR A 98 -0.14 5.24 3.79
N TYR A 99 -0.22 6.24 4.67
CA TYR A 99 -1.44 6.61 5.40
C TYR A 99 -1.95 8.01 5.03
N SER A 100 -1.43 8.60 3.95
CA SER A 100 -1.66 10.02 3.65
C SER A 100 -2.40 10.24 2.35
N HIS A 101 -3.38 11.16 2.39
CA HIS A 101 -4.23 11.52 1.25
C HIS A 101 -4.53 13.03 1.31
N MET A 102 -4.50 13.73 0.17
CA MET A 102 -4.83 15.17 0.09
C MET A 102 -6.20 15.47 -0.53
N SER A 103 -6.74 14.57 -1.36
CA SER A 103 -8.02 14.78 -2.06
C SER A 103 -9.07 13.76 -1.63
N VAL A 104 -10.33 14.20 -1.64
CA VAL A 104 -11.50 13.38 -1.23
C VAL A 104 -11.62 12.13 -2.09
N LEU A 105 -11.53 12.27 -3.42
CA LEU A 105 -11.63 11.14 -4.33
C LEU A 105 -10.50 10.13 -4.10
N HIS A 106 -9.28 10.61 -3.81
CA HIS A 106 -8.14 9.75 -3.57
C HIS A 106 -8.30 8.91 -2.30
N ILE A 107 -8.69 9.53 -1.16
CA ILE A 107 -8.95 8.76 0.06
C ILE A 107 -10.17 7.84 -0.09
N ALA A 108 -11.25 8.31 -0.72
CA ALA A 108 -12.46 7.50 -0.91
C ALA A 108 -12.18 6.25 -1.73
N ALA A 109 -11.46 6.37 -2.85
CA ALA A 109 -11.06 5.24 -3.68
C ALA A 109 -10.16 4.26 -2.93
N ASN A 110 -9.15 4.75 -2.22
CA ASN A 110 -8.24 3.90 -1.46
C ASN A 110 -8.96 3.16 -0.32
N MET A 111 -9.79 3.85 0.46
CA MET A 111 -10.50 3.20 1.57
C MET A 111 -11.54 2.20 1.05
N TYR A 112 -12.23 2.50 -0.05
CA TYR A 112 -13.15 1.55 -0.69
C TYR A 112 -12.43 0.25 -1.09
N VAL A 113 -11.32 0.35 -1.82
CA VAL A 113 -10.55 -0.82 -2.26
C VAL A 113 -9.91 -1.54 -1.07
N LEU A 114 -9.38 -0.81 -0.09
CA LEU A 114 -8.81 -1.40 1.12
C LEU A 114 -9.84 -2.26 1.86
N LEU A 115 -11.07 -1.76 2.01
CA LEU A 115 -12.16 -2.49 2.66
C LEU A 115 -12.57 -3.75 1.87
N SER A 116 -12.47 -3.73 0.53
CA SER A 116 -12.81 -4.90 -0.30
C SER A 116 -11.76 -6.01 -0.25
N VAL A 117 -10.48 -5.65 -0.09
CA VAL A 117 -9.36 -6.62 0.00
C VAL A 117 -8.93 -6.94 1.43
N ALA A 118 -9.58 -6.34 2.43
CA ALA A 118 -9.19 -6.45 3.84
C ALA A 118 -9.09 -7.91 4.33
N ARG A 119 -9.89 -8.81 3.76
CA ARG A 119 -10.03 -10.20 4.20
C ARG A 119 -9.01 -11.17 3.60
N VAL A 120 -8.00 -10.66 2.91
CA VAL A 120 -7.04 -11.51 2.20
C VAL A 120 -6.17 -12.37 3.14
N THR A 121 -5.97 -11.94 4.38
CA THR A 121 -5.26 -12.71 5.41
C THR A 121 -6.20 -13.16 6.52
N SER A 122 -5.93 -14.34 7.07
CA SER A 122 -6.65 -14.93 8.20
C SER A 122 -6.32 -14.30 9.56
N ASP A 123 -5.28 -13.46 9.62
CA ASP A 123 -4.79 -12.87 10.87
C ASP A 123 -4.32 -11.42 10.69
N PRO A 124 -4.40 -10.59 11.75
CA PRO A 124 -4.08 -9.17 11.67
C PRO A 124 -2.59 -8.87 11.47
N TYR A 125 -1.69 -9.76 11.90
CA TYR A 125 -0.24 -9.50 11.79
C TYR A 125 0.27 -9.76 10.38
N SER A 126 -0.23 -10.81 9.71
CA SER A 126 0.00 -11.02 8.28
C SER A 126 -0.56 -9.87 7.45
N PHE A 127 -1.75 -9.36 7.80
CA PHE A 127 -2.32 -8.17 7.16
C PHE A 127 -1.38 -6.97 7.31
N LEU A 128 -0.98 -6.68 8.55
CA LEU A 128 -0.12 -5.55 8.89
C LEU A 128 1.24 -5.66 8.20
N HIS A 129 1.80 -6.86 8.11
CA HIS A 129 3.03 -7.15 7.37
C HIS A 129 2.87 -6.82 5.88
N LEU A 130 1.84 -7.37 5.22
CA LEU A 130 1.60 -7.11 3.81
C LEU A 130 1.35 -5.63 3.52
N TYR A 131 0.52 -4.98 4.34
CA TYR A 131 0.19 -3.56 4.17
C TYR A 131 1.42 -2.68 4.40
N THR A 132 2.13 -2.85 5.52
CA THR A 132 3.27 -2.01 5.89
C THR A 132 4.45 -2.23 4.95
N THR A 133 4.87 -3.48 4.77
CA THR A 133 6.02 -3.79 3.90
C THR A 133 5.69 -3.51 2.44
N GLY A 134 4.47 -3.79 1.99
CA GLY A 134 4.01 -3.45 0.65
C GLY A 134 4.08 -1.95 0.37
N GLY A 135 3.65 -1.10 1.31
CA GLY A 135 3.79 0.36 1.20
C GLY A 135 5.23 0.85 1.17
N LEU A 136 6.11 0.22 1.96
CA LEU A 136 7.55 0.54 1.98
C LEU A 136 8.26 0.10 0.70
N VAL A 137 7.96 -1.09 0.17
CA VAL A 137 8.51 -1.59 -1.09
C VAL A 137 7.99 -0.77 -2.28
N ALA A 138 6.71 -0.40 -2.26
CA ALA A 138 6.13 0.54 -3.22
C ALA A 138 6.91 1.87 -3.22
N SER A 139 7.03 2.52 -2.05
CA SER A 139 7.77 3.79 -1.94
C SER A 139 9.23 3.66 -2.38
N LEU A 140 9.87 2.52 -2.06
CA LEU A 140 11.24 2.24 -2.47
C LEU A 140 11.35 2.14 -4.00
N ALA A 141 10.41 1.49 -4.68
CA ALA A 141 10.35 1.44 -6.15
C ALA A 141 10.20 2.84 -6.77
N GLY A 142 9.37 3.70 -6.17
CA GLY A 142 9.28 5.12 -6.53
C GLY A 142 10.62 5.85 -6.39
N TYR A 143 11.36 5.60 -5.30
CA TYR A 143 12.69 6.17 -5.10
C TYR A 143 13.71 5.66 -6.11
N PHE A 144 13.66 4.37 -6.47
CA PHE A 144 14.48 3.83 -7.55
C PHE A 144 14.23 4.58 -8.87
N ARG A 145 12.96 4.79 -9.25
CA ARG A 145 12.62 5.61 -10.44
C ARG A 145 13.18 7.02 -10.31
N ALA A 146 12.99 7.68 -9.17
CA ALA A 146 13.44 9.05 -8.95
C ALA A 146 14.98 9.21 -8.98
N VAL A 147 15.73 8.19 -8.57
CA VAL A 147 17.21 8.19 -8.64
C VAL A 147 17.71 7.88 -10.05
N LEU A 148 17.07 6.93 -10.75
CA LEU A 148 17.45 6.54 -12.11
C LEU A 148 17.02 7.59 -13.15
N GLN A 149 15.90 8.25 -12.92
CA GLN A 149 15.32 9.25 -13.81
C GLN A 149 14.88 10.50 -13.00
N PRO A 150 15.84 11.35 -12.59
CA PRO A 150 15.58 12.50 -11.72
C PRO A 150 14.53 13.48 -12.22
N GLN A 151 14.29 13.56 -13.53
CA GLN A 151 13.23 14.38 -14.12
C GLN A 151 11.80 13.95 -13.72
N TYR A 152 11.64 12.72 -13.21
CA TYR A 152 10.39 12.20 -12.64
C TYR A 152 10.43 12.12 -11.12
N ALA A 153 11.43 12.72 -10.47
CA ALA A 153 11.44 12.82 -9.03
C ALA A 153 10.31 13.73 -8.56
N GLY A 154 9.25 13.09 -8.07
CA GLY A 154 8.08 13.73 -7.49
C GLY A 154 7.91 13.28 -6.05
N LYS A 155 7.07 14.02 -5.35
CA LYS A 155 6.60 13.64 -4.04
C LYS A 155 5.38 12.73 -4.17
N SER A 156 5.27 11.73 -3.31
CA SER A 156 4.19 10.74 -3.38
C SER A 156 3.51 10.52 -2.03
N LEU A 157 2.21 10.25 -2.08
CA LEU A 157 1.36 9.92 -0.95
C LEU A 157 0.23 9.01 -1.42
N GLY A 158 -0.27 8.16 -0.53
CA GLY A 158 -1.42 7.29 -0.79
C GLY A 158 -1.20 5.87 -0.26
N ALA A 159 -2.29 5.21 0.11
CA ALA A 159 -2.28 3.80 0.49
C ALA A 159 -2.17 2.85 -0.71
N SER A 160 -2.25 3.35 -1.95
CA SER A 160 -2.44 2.55 -3.16
C SER A 160 -1.34 1.51 -3.37
N GLY A 161 -0.08 1.85 -3.09
CA GLY A 161 1.03 0.88 -3.17
C GLY A 161 0.89 -0.29 -2.19
N ALA A 162 0.46 -0.01 -0.95
CA ALA A 162 0.19 -1.05 0.04
C ALA A 162 -1.04 -1.89 -0.32
N ILE A 163 -2.11 -1.25 -0.79
CA ILE A 163 -3.33 -1.91 -1.27
C ILE A 163 -3.02 -2.80 -2.47
N LEU A 164 -2.18 -2.35 -3.40
CA LEU A 164 -1.72 -3.16 -4.52
C LEU A 164 -0.87 -4.35 -4.06
N GLY A 165 -0.11 -4.22 -2.97
CA GLY A 165 0.52 -5.36 -2.30
C GLY A 165 -0.49 -6.38 -1.77
N LEU A 166 -1.57 -5.94 -1.13
CA LEU A 166 -2.66 -6.84 -0.70
C LEU A 166 -3.36 -7.50 -1.90
N ILE A 167 -3.60 -6.75 -2.98
CA ILE A 167 -4.18 -7.26 -4.23
C ILE A 167 -3.26 -8.30 -4.87
N GLY A 168 -1.96 -8.01 -5.02
CA GLY A 168 -0.97 -8.92 -5.56
C GLY A 168 -0.91 -10.23 -4.77
N TYR A 169 -0.92 -10.15 -3.44
CA TYR A 169 -0.99 -11.33 -2.57
C TYR A 169 -2.29 -12.12 -2.75
N THR A 170 -3.44 -11.43 -2.84
CA THR A 170 -4.74 -12.06 -3.15
C THR A 170 -4.67 -12.85 -4.45
N ILE A 171 -4.15 -12.23 -5.51
CA ILE A 171 -4.05 -12.83 -6.84
C ILE A 171 -3.18 -14.10 -6.80
N ALA A 172 -2.05 -14.05 -6.11
CA ALA A 172 -1.16 -15.19 -6.01
C ALA A 172 -1.78 -16.37 -5.24
N LYS A 173 -2.58 -16.11 -4.19
CA LYS A 173 -3.27 -17.15 -3.41
C LYS A 173 -4.56 -17.65 -4.05
N PHE A 174 -5.26 -16.78 -4.77
CA PHE A 174 -6.59 -17.04 -5.32
C PHE A 174 -6.68 -16.56 -6.79
N PRO A 175 -5.96 -17.22 -7.73
CA PRO A 175 -5.87 -16.76 -9.13
C PRO A 175 -7.22 -16.74 -9.86
N GLU A 176 -8.16 -17.60 -9.45
CA GLU A 176 -9.51 -17.69 -10.02
C GLU A 176 -10.53 -16.74 -9.35
N ALA A 177 -10.12 -15.99 -8.31
CA ALA A 177 -10.99 -15.01 -7.69
C ALA A 177 -11.44 -13.95 -8.71
N ARG A 178 -12.68 -13.49 -8.61
CA ARG A 178 -13.20 -12.48 -9.54
C ARG A 178 -13.10 -11.08 -8.94
N PHE A 179 -12.57 -10.15 -9.72
CA PHE A 179 -12.44 -8.74 -9.39
C PHE A 179 -13.33 -7.92 -10.31
N SER A 180 -13.72 -6.75 -9.84
CA SER A 180 -14.40 -5.70 -10.61
C SER A 180 -13.64 -4.39 -10.42
N VAL A 181 -13.81 -3.45 -11.36
CA VAL A 181 -13.30 -2.09 -11.22
C VAL A 181 -14.20 -1.35 -10.22
N ALA A 182 -13.58 -0.89 -9.13
CA ALA A 182 -14.25 -0.13 -8.08
C ALA A 182 -15.07 1.03 -8.65
N PHE A 183 -16.27 1.24 -8.10
CA PHE A 183 -17.26 2.26 -8.50
C PHE A 183 -17.91 2.06 -9.87
N VAL A 184 -17.22 1.47 -10.84
CA VAL A 184 -17.78 1.18 -12.17
C VAL A 184 -18.76 0.01 -12.10
N ASP A 185 -18.47 -0.96 -11.24
CA ASP A 185 -19.29 -2.17 -11.06
C ASP A 185 -20.70 -1.88 -10.52
N GLN A 186 -20.86 -0.78 -9.80
CA GLN A 186 -22.14 -0.27 -9.31
C GLN A 186 -23.03 0.27 -10.44
N ILE A 187 -22.44 0.67 -11.57
CA ILE A 187 -23.15 1.21 -12.73
C ILE A 187 -23.28 0.12 -13.80
N ILE A 188 -22.20 -0.61 -14.07
CA ILE A 188 -22.12 -1.63 -15.10
C ILE A 188 -21.57 -2.91 -14.45
N PRO A 189 -22.40 -3.94 -14.20
CA PRO A 189 -21.93 -5.20 -13.65
C PRO A 189 -20.88 -5.85 -14.57
N HIS A 190 -19.68 -6.06 -14.04
CA HIS A 190 -18.59 -6.72 -14.76
C HIS A 190 -17.67 -7.44 -13.78
N SER A 191 -16.98 -8.47 -14.26
CA SER A 191 -15.93 -9.10 -13.46
C SER A 191 -14.90 -9.83 -14.33
N PHE A 192 -13.67 -9.83 -13.89
CA PHE A 192 -12.52 -10.48 -14.53
C PHE A 192 -11.77 -11.33 -13.50
N SER A 193 -10.97 -12.30 -13.95
CA SER A 193 -10.17 -13.11 -13.04
C SER A 193 -9.06 -12.28 -12.38
N ALA A 194 -8.58 -12.74 -11.23
CA ALA A 194 -7.48 -12.14 -10.50
C ALA A 194 -6.22 -12.06 -11.36
N THR A 195 -5.94 -13.10 -12.15
CA THR A 195 -4.82 -13.10 -13.10
C THR A 195 -4.98 -12.03 -14.19
N THR A 196 -6.18 -11.84 -14.74
CA THR A 196 -6.43 -10.73 -15.67
C THR A 196 -6.24 -9.38 -14.99
N ALA A 197 -6.74 -9.22 -13.76
CA ALA A 197 -6.56 -8.02 -12.95
C ALA A 197 -5.07 -7.64 -12.83
N PHE A 198 -4.24 -8.64 -12.49
CA PHE A 198 -2.80 -8.50 -12.35
C PHE A 198 -2.16 -7.92 -13.61
N TRP A 199 -2.38 -8.56 -14.76
CA TRP A 199 -1.77 -8.16 -16.02
C TRP A 199 -2.30 -6.83 -16.52
N CYS A 200 -3.56 -6.50 -16.26
CA CYS A 200 -4.11 -5.18 -16.57
C CYS A 200 -3.42 -4.08 -15.75
N VAL A 201 -3.25 -4.27 -14.44
CA VAL A 201 -2.59 -3.28 -13.58
C VAL A 201 -1.10 -3.16 -13.94
N VAL A 202 -0.38 -4.28 -14.02
CA VAL A 202 1.04 -4.30 -14.38
C VAL A 202 1.25 -3.68 -15.77
N GLY A 203 0.40 -4.03 -16.74
CA GLY A 203 0.45 -3.46 -18.08
C GLY A 203 0.20 -1.96 -18.10
N PHE A 204 -0.87 -1.50 -17.43
CA PHE A 204 -1.21 -0.08 -17.33
C PHE A 204 -0.09 0.74 -16.67
N ASP A 205 0.44 0.30 -15.53
CA ASP A 205 1.50 1.02 -14.84
C ASP A 205 2.82 0.95 -15.60
N THR A 206 3.13 -0.15 -16.28
CA THR A 206 4.32 -0.24 -17.14
C THR A 206 4.20 0.73 -18.32
N CYS A 207 3.05 0.77 -18.99
CA CYS A 207 2.79 1.74 -20.05
C CYS A 207 2.91 3.18 -19.54
N GLY A 208 2.33 3.49 -18.38
CA GLY A 208 2.43 4.81 -17.78
C GLY A 208 3.86 5.19 -17.35
N LEU A 209 4.64 4.21 -16.88
CA LEU A 209 6.05 4.38 -16.56
C LEU A 209 6.87 4.73 -17.81
N LEU A 210 6.69 3.97 -18.90
CA LEU A 210 7.39 4.17 -20.17
C LEU A 210 6.96 5.44 -20.90
N ALA A 211 5.66 5.76 -20.88
CA ALA A 211 5.10 6.98 -21.46
C ALA A 211 5.35 8.23 -20.61
N GLY A 212 5.93 8.08 -19.41
CA GLY A 212 6.26 9.20 -18.53
C GLY A 212 5.04 9.90 -17.92
N TRP A 213 3.92 9.20 -17.76
CA TRP A 213 2.72 9.71 -17.10
C TRP A 213 3.03 10.08 -15.63
N ARG A 214 2.40 11.16 -15.17
CA ARG A 214 2.60 11.75 -13.84
C ARG A 214 1.34 11.80 -12.99
N VAL A 215 0.20 11.38 -13.55
CA VAL A 215 -1.10 11.38 -12.88
C VAL A 215 -1.16 10.30 -11.79
N PHE A 216 -0.45 9.19 -11.98
CA PHE A 216 -0.35 8.08 -11.03
C PHE A 216 1.10 7.77 -10.68
N ASP A 217 1.28 7.14 -9.52
CA ASP A 217 2.59 6.71 -9.06
C ASP A 217 2.93 5.29 -9.54
N HIS A 218 3.12 5.18 -10.87
CA HIS A 218 3.28 3.92 -11.57
C HIS A 218 4.39 3.02 -11.02
N ALA A 219 5.55 3.59 -10.64
CA ALA A 219 6.63 2.80 -10.07
C ALA A 219 6.28 2.26 -8.68
N CYS A 220 5.62 3.08 -7.84
CA CYS A 220 5.15 2.62 -6.53
C CYS A 220 4.08 1.54 -6.66
N HIS A 221 3.15 1.69 -7.61
CA HIS A 221 2.13 0.69 -7.87
C HIS A 221 2.73 -0.67 -8.29
N LEU A 222 3.66 -0.65 -9.25
CA LEU A 222 4.39 -1.85 -9.68
C LEU A 222 5.17 -2.49 -8.51
N GLY A 223 5.87 -1.69 -7.71
CA GLY A 223 6.61 -2.18 -6.56
C GLY A 223 5.71 -2.89 -5.54
N GLY A 224 4.55 -2.30 -5.24
CA GLY A 224 3.56 -2.87 -4.34
C GLY A 224 2.99 -4.20 -4.85
N ILE A 225 2.45 -4.21 -6.08
CA ILE A 225 1.79 -5.41 -6.63
C ILE A 225 2.75 -6.59 -6.82
N ILE A 226 3.99 -6.33 -7.26
CA ILE A 226 5.01 -7.36 -7.44
C ILE A 226 5.41 -7.95 -6.07
N TYR A 227 5.64 -7.10 -5.06
CA TYR A 227 5.93 -7.57 -3.70
C TYR A 227 4.83 -8.49 -3.17
N GLY A 228 3.57 -8.05 -3.29
CA GLY A 228 2.41 -8.82 -2.86
C GLY A 228 2.35 -10.19 -3.54
N TYR A 229 2.48 -10.20 -4.87
CA TYR A 229 2.44 -11.41 -5.67
C TYR A 229 3.53 -12.39 -5.27
N LEU A 230 4.79 -11.95 -5.18
CA LEU A 230 5.91 -12.80 -4.77
C LEU A 230 5.73 -13.36 -3.35
N THR A 231 5.23 -12.53 -2.42
CA THR A 231 4.95 -12.96 -1.04
C THR A 231 3.86 -14.03 -0.99
N GLY A 232 2.84 -13.93 -1.86
CA GLY A 232 1.77 -14.92 -1.94
C GLY A 232 2.17 -16.21 -2.67
N SER A 233 3.09 -16.13 -3.63
CA SER A 233 3.58 -17.26 -4.42
C SER A 233 4.54 -18.17 -3.66
N ASN A 234 5.27 -17.64 -2.68
CA ASN A 234 6.10 -18.44 -1.79
C ASN A 234 5.18 -19.29 -0.88
N LYS A 235 5.30 -20.62 -1.00
CA LYS A 235 4.56 -21.61 -0.20
C LYS A 235 5.30 -21.90 1.10
#